data_AF-G7TGL4-F1
#
_entry.id   AF-G7TGL4-F1
#
_cell.length_a   1.000
_cell.length_b   1.000
_cell.length_c   1.000
_cell.angle_alpha   90.00
_cell.angle_beta   90.00
_cell.angle_gamma   90.00
#
_symmetry.space_group_name_H-M   'P 1'
#
loop_
_entity.id
_entity.type
_entity.pdbx_description
1 polymer ?
#
loop_
_entity_poly.entity_id
_entity_poly.type
_entity_poly.pdbx_seq_one_letter_code
_entity_poly.pdbx_strand_id
1 'polypeptide(L)' 'MGLSVRFTQQAREDLVRLYDWLLQRAEGDFTVAERALQAIGDGVTVLELAALSCRKAGGQIRSCGSW' A
#
# COMPACT_ATOMS: atom_id res chain seq x y z
N MET A 1 18.66 7.93 -7.97
CA MET A 1 18.40 6.68 -8.73
C MET A 1 17.41 5.88 -7.90
N GLY A 2 16.15 5.79 -8.33
CA GLY A 2 15.09 5.04 -7.65
C GLY A 2 14.53 3.95 -8.55
N LEU A 3 13.78 3.02 -7.95
CA LEU A 3 12.99 2.01 -8.65
C LEU A 3 11.68 2.65 -9.16
N SER A 4 11.14 2.14 -10.26
CA SER A 4 9.82 2.57 -10.75
C SER A 4 8.73 1.68 -10.16
N VAL A 5 7.77 2.28 -9.45
CA VAL A 5 6.61 1.59 -8.90
C VAL A 5 5.50 1.52 -9.96
N ARG A 6 4.97 0.31 -10.19
CA ARG A 6 3.83 0.09 -11.10
C ARG A 6 2.73 -0.65 -10.36
N PHE A 7 1.52 -0.09 -10.42
CA PHE A 7 0.34 -0.74 -9.87
C PHE A 7 -0.27 -1.72 -10.86
N THR A 8 -0.75 -2.85 -10.34
CA THR A 8 -1.67 -3.71 -11.08
C THR A 8 -3.02 -3.00 -11.23
N GLN A 9 -3.86 -3.48 -12.16
CA GLN A 9 -5.21 -2.94 -12.29
C GLN A 9 -6.02 -3.12 -10.99
N GLN A 10 -5.98 -4.31 -10.40
CA GLN A 10 -6.64 -4.58 -9.14
C GLN A 10 -6.20 -3.64 -8.02
N ALA A 11 -4.89 -3.40 -7.87
CA ALA A 11 -4.40 -2.47 -6.85
C ALA A 11 -4.91 -1.04 -7.06
N ARG A 12 -5.05 -0.57 -8.31
CA ARG A 12 -5.65 0.76 -8.57
C ARG A 12 -7.12 0.81 -8.18
N GLU A 13 -7.88 -0.23 -8.52
CA GLU A 13 -9.28 -0.35 -8.12
C GLU A 13 -9.42 -0.43 -6.60
N ASP A 14 -8.51 -1.13 -5.91
CA ASP A 14 -8.46 -1.20 -4.46
C ASP A 14 -8.28 0.19 -3.83
N LEU A 15 -7.39 1.04 -4.39
CA LEU A 15 -7.18 2.40 -3.94
C LEU A 15 -8.43 3.29 -4.11
N VAL A 16 -9.11 3.18 -5.24
CA VAL A 16 -10.37 3.90 -5.48
C VAL A 16 -11.43 3.46 -4.48
N ARG A 17 -11.63 2.15 -4.31
CA ARG A 17 -12.60 1.59 -3.34
C ARG A 17 -12.29 2.00 -1.91
N LEU A 18 -11.02 2.07 -1.53
CA LEU A 18 -10.59 2.55 -0.22
C LEU A 18 -10.98 4.02 -0.02
N TYR A 19 -10.71 4.88 -1.00
CA TYR A 19 -11.02 6.30 -0.89
C TYR A 19 -12.54 6.55 -0.83
N ASP A 20 -13.32 5.89 -1.69
CA ASP A 20 -14.79 5.96 -1.66
C ASP A 20 -15.35 5.54 -0.30
N TRP A 21 -14.80 4.48 0.29
CA TRP A 21 -15.18 4.01 1.62
C TRP A 21 -14.87 5.03 2.72
N LEU A 22 -13.75 5.75 2.61
CA LEU A 22 -13.38 6.81 3.55
C LEU A 22 -14.32 8.01 3.42
N LEU A 23 -14.68 8.41 2.19
CA LEU A 23 -15.62 9.51 1.95
C LEU A 23 -17.01 9.24 2.53
N GLN A 24 -17.51 8.02 2.40
CA GLN A 24 -18.81 7.62 2.96
C GLN A 24 -18.86 7.73 4.49
N ARG A 25 -17.70 7.66 5.16
CA ARG A 25 -17.58 7.72 6.62
C ARG A 25 -17.16 9.07 7.16
N ALA A 26 -16.78 10.01 6.29
CA ALA A 26 -16.22 11.28 6.69
C ALA A 26 -17.19 12.15 7.50
N GLU A 27 -18.52 11.96 7.39
CA GLU A 27 -19.54 12.79 8.06
C GLU A 27 -19.30 14.32 7.88
N GLY A 28 -18.63 14.72 6.78
CA GLY A 28 -18.22 16.10 6.49
C GLY A 28 -16.78 16.44 6.87
N ASP A 29 -16.08 15.60 7.62
CA ASP A 29 -14.64 15.68 7.94
C ASP A 29 -13.81 14.69 7.10
N PHE A 30 -13.19 15.23 6.05
CA PHE A 30 -12.37 14.45 5.12
C PHE A 30 -10.90 14.29 5.54
N THR A 31 -10.50 14.77 6.73
CA THR A 31 -9.10 14.76 7.17
C THR A 31 -8.49 13.35 7.17
N VAL A 32 -9.29 12.32 7.48
CA VAL A 32 -8.85 10.92 7.44
C VAL A 32 -8.60 10.46 5.99
N ALA A 33 -9.43 10.88 5.05
CA ALA A 33 -9.28 10.55 3.63
C ALA A 33 -8.02 11.20 3.03
N GLU A 34 -7.76 12.46 3.38
CA GLU A 34 -6.54 13.18 2.98
C GLU A 34 -5.28 12.55 3.57
N ARG A 35 -5.30 12.22 4.87
CA ARG A 35 -4.17 11.53 5.53
C ARG A 35 -3.91 10.16 4.93
N ALA A 36 -4.94 9.42 4.53
CA ALA A 36 -4.78 8.15 3.86
C ALA A 36 -4.06 8.29 2.51
N LEU A 37 -4.46 9.27 1.70
CA LEU A 37 -3.79 9.56 0.42
C LEU A 37 -2.32 9.93 0.63
N GLN A 38 -2.02 10.76 1.62
CA GLN A 38 -0.64 11.12 1.95
C GLN A 38 0.18 9.89 2.36
N ALA A 39 -0.35 9.06 3.27
CA ALA A 39 0.33 7.85 3.74
C ALA A 39 0.61 6.85 2.61
N ILE A 40 -0.32 6.72 1.65
CA ILE A 40 -0.11 5.89 0.45
C ILE A 40 1.02 6.47 -0.41
N GLY A 41 1.04 7.78 -0.65
CA GLY A 41 2.11 8.46 -1.39
C GLY A 41 3.49 8.32 -0.73
N ASP A 42 3.54 8.45 0.59
CA ASP A 42 4.76 8.25 1.38
C ASP A 42 5.24 6.79 1.25
N GLY A 43 4.32 5.83 1.30
CA GLY A 43 4.61 4.41 1.08
C GLY A 43 5.17 4.13 -0.32
N VAL A 44 4.62 4.75 -1.36
CA VAL A 44 5.14 4.64 -2.74
C VAL A 44 6.55 5.23 -2.81
N THR A 45 6.79 6.38 -2.20
CA THR A 45 8.11 7.01 -2.13
C THR A 45 9.14 6.08 -1.48
N VAL A 46 8.75 5.39 -0.40
CA VAL A 46 9.60 4.38 0.24
C VAL A 46 9.91 3.22 -0.72
N LEU A 47 8.94 2.75 -1.50
CA LEU A 47 9.18 1.70 -2.49
C LEU A 47 10.12 2.18 -3.61
N GLU A 48 10.01 3.42 -4.06
CA GLU A 48 10.90 3.98 -5.09
C GLU A 48 12.34 4.13 -4.59
N LEU A 49 12.54 4.54 -3.33
CA LEU A 49 13.86 4.84 -2.79
C LEU A 49 14.52 3.67 -2.06
N ALA A 50 13.72 2.83 -1.41
CA ALA A 50 14.17 1.86 -0.42
C ALA A 50 13.31 0.58 -0.39
N ALA A 51 12.79 0.08 -1.52
CA ALA A 51 11.94 -1.14 -1.55
C ALA A 51 12.50 -2.34 -0.76
N LEU A 52 13.83 -2.48 -0.70
CA LEU A 52 14.49 -3.59 0.01
C LEU A 52 14.45 -3.46 1.54
N SER A 53 14.09 -2.29 2.09
CA SER A 53 13.86 -2.14 3.53
C SER A 53 12.49 -2.64 3.97
N CYS A 54 11.56 -2.86 3.04
CA CYS A 54 10.25 -3.42 3.35
C CYS A 54 10.35 -4.92 3.67
N ARG A 55 9.60 -5.36 4.69
CA ARG A 55 9.46 -6.80 4.97
C ARG A 55 8.75 -7.47 3.79
N LYS A 56 9.28 -8.61 3.32
CA LYS A 56 8.58 -9.47 2.36
C LYS A 56 7.24 -9.95 2.94
N ALA A 57 6.13 -9.62 2.29
CA ALA A 57 4.83 -10.15 2.62
C ALA A 57 4.77 -11.67 2.31
N GLY A 58 4.21 -12.47 3.23
CA GLY A 58 4.02 -13.91 3.01
C GLY A 58 5.27 -14.78 3.17
N GLY A 59 6.27 -14.33 3.96
CA GLY A 59 7.44 -15.13 4.32
C GLY A 59 7.11 -16.34 5.20
N GLN A 60 6.41 -17.34 4.68
CA GLN A 60 6.55 -18.69 5.21
C GLN A 60 7.97 -19.15 4.92
N ILE A 61 8.75 -19.31 5.98
CA ILE A 61 9.89 -20.21 5.99
C ILE A 61 9.29 -21.57 5.63
N ARG A 62 9.45 -22.04 4.40
CA ARG A 62 9.17 -23.44 4.07
C ARG A 62 10.13 -24.22 4.97
N SER A 63 9.62 -24.80 6.05
CA SER A 63 10.39 -25.67 6.92
C SER A 63 11.02 -26.75 6.04
N CYS A 64 12.34 -26.81 6.06
CA CYS A 64 13.09 -27.84 5.38
C CYS A 64 12.86 -29.16 6.13
N GLY A 65 12.23 -30.13 5.46
CA GLY A 65 12.43 -31.57 5.70
C GLY A 65 11.70 -32.22 6.88
N SER A 66 10.62 -32.94 6.57
CA SER A 66 10.31 -34.22 7.23
C SER A 66 9.64 -35.12 6.19
N TRP A 67 10.46 -35.83 5.41
CA TRP A 67 10.12 -37.08 4.74
C TRP A 67 11.10 -38.12 5.26
#